data_AF-A0A2E7A4J0-F1
#
_entry.id   AF-A0A2E7A4J0-F1
#
_cell.length_a   1.000
_cell.length_b   1.000
_cell.length_c   1.000
_cell.angle_alpha   90.00
_cell.angle_beta   90.00
_cell.angle_gamma   90.00
#
_symmetry.space_group_name_H-M   'P 1'
#
loop_
_entity.id
_entity.type
_entity.pdbx_description
1 polymer ?
#
loop_
_entity_poly.entity_id
_entity_poly.type
_entity_poly.pdbx_seq_one_letter_code
_entity_poly.pdbx_strand_id
1 'polypeptide(L)'
;MTERLRIVINPVEHQPTSQVLAVAAALALEWAAPYVTSVIGNDGPFVIQPEDDAVGGLLRLDPERSERLQLAGRDALSEVESQICIAEDDEGNWNIPDRLDSWWVTGVALSATEFVGTTTTGIAIAETLAISNRTEQRCIELLEKSQRWAMEQIDDLLRATATSNPRILADTLLSLSSEVETLADTHAILRARYQADIDTISEHL
;
A
#
# COMPACT_ATOMS: atom_id res chain seq x y z
N MET A 1 21.73 12.39 -3.34
CA MET A 1 20.40 11.78 -3.17
C MET A 1 19.72 12.56 -2.07
N THR A 2 18.57 13.18 -2.35
CA THR A 2 17.78 13.88 -1.33
C THR A 2 17.35 12.85 -0.28
N GLU A 3 17.66 13.08 1.00
CA GLU A 3 17.17 12.24 2.09
C GLU A 3 15.64 12.33 2.08
N ARG A 4 14.96 11.25 1.67
CA ARG A 4 13.50 11.17 1.72
C ARG A 4 13.06 10.68 3.09
N LEU A 5 11.93 11.20 3.55
CA LEU A 5 11.21 10.64 4.69
C LEU A 5 10.99 9.14 4.45
N ARG A 6 11.34 8.32 5.44
CA ARG A 6 11.30 6.86 5.32
C ARG A 6 10.65 6.25 6.55
N ILE A 7 9.69 5.36 6.31
CA ILE A 7 9.09 4.49 7.32
C ILE A 7 9.51 3.06 7.01
N VAL A 8 9.96 2.35 8.04
CA VAL A 8 10.24 0.92 7.97
C VAL A 8 9.12 0.17 8.69
N ILE A 9 8.46 -0.72 7.98
CA ILE A 9 7.37 -1.55 8.49
C ILE A 9 7.99 -2.88 8.90
N ASN A 10 8.01 -3.13 10.20
CA ASN A 10 8.55 -4.35 10.76
C ASN A 10 7.39 -5.31 11.03
N PRO A 11 7.26 -6.41 10.27
CA PRO A 11 6.33 -7.46 10.64
C PRO A 11 6.77 -8.03 11.99
N VAL A 12 5.86 -8.00 12.98
CA VAL A 12 6.18 -8.37 14.37
C VAL A 12 6.78 -9.78 14.46
N GLU A 13 6.40 -10.64 13.53
CA GLU A 13 6.78 -12.04 13.45
C GLU A 13 6.93 -12.52 11.99
N HIS A 14 7.49 -13.71 11.78
CA HIS A 14 7.79 -14.24 10.44
C HIS A 14 6.62 -14.98 9.78
N GLN A 15 5.48 -15.14 10.45
CA GLN A 15 4.37 -15.91 9.88
C GLN A 15 3.70 -15.17 8.73
N PRO A 16 3.17 -15.91 7.74
CA PRO A 16 2.47 -15.36 6.58
C PRO A 16 1.44 -14.27 6.89
N THR A 17 0.62 -14.42 7.94
CA THR A 17 -0.37 -13.41 8.32
C THR A 17 0.27 -12.06 8.64
N SER A 18 1.32 -12.05 9.46
CA SER A 18 2.09 -10.85 9.81
C SER A 18 2.75 -10.21 8.59
N GLN A 19 3.19 -11.03 7.63
CA GLN A 19 3.77 -10.56 6.38
C GLN A 19 2.75 -9.86 5.48
N VAL A 20 1.53 -10.41 5.37
CA VAL A 20 0.43 -9.75 4.62
C VAL A 20 0.02 -8.45 5.28
N LEU A 21 -0.03 -8.42 6.62
CA LEU A 21 -0.34 -7.20 7.35
C LEU A 21 0.70 -6.11 7.08
N ALA A 22 1.99 -6.46 6.99
CA ALA A 22 3.05 -5.51 6.64
C ALA A 22 2.88 -4.95 5.21
N VAL A 23 2.42 -5.77 4.25
CA VAL A 23 2.09 -5.30 2.90
C VAL A 23 0.88 -4.37 2.91
N ALA A 24 -0.17 -4.71 3.67
CA ALA A 24 -1.34 -3.86 3.82
C ALA A 24 -0.96 -2.48 4.38
N ALA A 25 -0.13 -2.46 5.43
CA ALA A 25 0.43 -1.23 5.99
C ALA A 25 1.26 -0.43 4.97
N ALA A 26 2.08 -1.10 4.15
CA ALA A 26 2.87 -0.42 3.12
C ALA A 26 1.97 0.29 2.10
N LEU A 27 0.91 -0.39 1.65
CA LEU A 27 -0.07 0.17 0.72
C LEU A 27 -0.88 1.31 1.34
N ALA A 28 -1.25 1.19 2.61
CA ALA A 28 -1.95 2.26 3.34
C ALA A 28 -1.10 3.54 3.42
N LEU A 29 0.19 3.39 3.75
CA LEU A 29 1.14 4.50 3.83
C LEU A 29 1.49 5.10 2.47
N GLU A 30 1.69 4.25 1.45
CA GLU A 30 1.95 4.69 0.06
C GLU A 30 0.82 5.60 -0.42
N TRP A 31 -0.42 5.28 -0.08
CA TRP A 31 -1.58 6.07 -0.45
C TRP A 31 -1.73 7.35 0.38
N ALA A 32 -1.50 7.28 1.70
CA ALA A 32 -1.67 8.42 2.60
C ALA A 32 -0.59 9.49 2.43
N ALA A 33 0.66 9.09 2.15
CA ALA A 33 1.77 10.00 1.91
C ALA A 33 2.72 9.46 0.83
N PRO A 34 2.46 9.72 -0.46
CA PRO A 34 3.30 9.23 -1.56
C PRO A 34 4.72 9.84 -1.57
N TYR A 35 4.96 10.88 -0.78
CA TYR A 35 6.27 11.50 -0.57
C TYR A 35 7.11 10.81 0.52
N VAL A 36 6.51 9.88 1.28
CA VAL A 36 7.20 9.04 2.26
C VAL A 36 7.53 7.70 1.61
N THR A 37 8.79 7.27 1.74
CA THR A 37 9.23 5.96 1.28
C THR A 37 8.92 4.92 2.36
N SER A 38 7.95 4.06 2.10
CA SER A 38 7.58 2.95 2.99
C SER A 38 8.24 1.66 2.52
N VAL A 39 8.93 0.96 3.40
CA VAL A 39 9.59 -0.31 3.07
C VAL A 39 9.39 -1.34 4.18
N ILE A 40 9.24 -2.60 3.81
CA ILE A 40 9.16 -3.70 4.76
C ILE A 40 10.59 -4.10 5.15
N GLY A 41 10.86 -4.21 6.45
CA GLY A 41 12.17 -4.58 6.98
C GLY A 41 12.29 -4.35 8.47
N ASN A 42 13.50 -4.59 9.00
CA ASN A 42 13.70 -4.67 10.44
C ASN A 42 14.48 -3.49 11.03
N ASP A 43 15.06 -2.62 10.18
CA ASP A 43 15.94 -1.55 10.62
C ASP A 43 15.79 -0.29 9.76
N GLY A 44 15.82 0.86 10.43
CA GLY A 44 15.71 2.18 9.85
C GLY A 44 15.50 3.30 10.87
N PRO A 45 15.45 4.55 10.41
CA PRO A 45 15.35 5.73 11.28
C PRO A 45 13.99 5.86 11.99
N PHE A 46 12.94 5.28 11.39
CA PHE A 46 11.61 5.24 11.96
C PHE A 46 11.00 3.88 11.64
N VAL A 47 10.84 3.05 12.66
CA VAL A 47 10.33 1.67 12.55
C VAL A 47 8.96 1.61 13.21
N ILE A 48 7.99 1.06 12.51
CA ILE A 48 6.63 0.84 13.02
C ILE A 48 6.27 -0.64 12.95
N GLN A 49 5.38 -1.06 13.82
CA GLN A 49 4.72 -2.36 13.73
C GLN A 49 3.33 -2.15 13.15
N PRO A 50 2.92 -2.92 12.13
CA PRO A 50 1.60 -2.75 11.55
C PRO A 50 0.52 -3.29 12.48
N GLU A 51 -0.66 -2.66 12.47
CA GLU A 51 -1.82 -3.05 13.29
C GLU A 51 -2.98 -3.47 12.37
N ASP A 52 -3.95 -4.22 12.90
CA ASP A 52 -5.10 -4.74 12.14
C ASP A 52 -5.89 -3.66 11.38
N ASP A 53 -5.89 -2.42 11.88
CA ASP A 53 -6.52 -1.29 11.19
C ASP A 53 -5.88 -1.00 9.83
N ALA A 54 -4.62 -1.41 9.60
CA ALA A 54 -3.91 -1.25 8.34
C ALA A 54 -4.40 -2.19 7.23
N VAL A 55 -5.14 -3.26 7.55
CA VAL A 55 -5.56 -4.31 6.60
C VAL A 55 -6.30 -3.74 5.39
N GLY A 56 -7.08 -2.67 5.58
CA GLY A 56 -7.78 -1.97 4.49
C GLY A 56 -6.86 -1.45 3.38
N GLY A 57 -5.55 -1.37 3.61
CA GLY A 57 -4.55 -1.02 2.59
C GLY A 57 -4.52 -2.02 1.42
N LEU A 58 -4.87 -3.29 1.63
CA LEU A 58 -4.97 -4.28 0.54
C LEU A 58 -6.00 -3.87 -0.52
N LEU A 59 -7.06 -3.17 -0.12
CA LEU A 59 -8.12 -2.68 -1.02
C LEU A 59 -7.63 -1.53 -1.93
N ARG A 60 -6.48 -0.92 -1.61
CA ARG A 60 -5.84 0.14 -2.41
C ARG A 60 -5.08 -0.40 -3.62
N LEU A 61 -4.85 -1.72 -3.71
CA LEU A 61 -4.28 -2.32 -4.91
C LEU A 61 -5.18 -2.06 -6.12
N ASP A 62 -4.61 -1.50 -7.17
CA ASP A 62 -5.27 -1.45 -8.47
C ASP A 62 -5.36 -2.86 -9.07
N PRO A 63 -6.28 -3.08 -10.02
CA PRO A 63 -6.49 -4.39 -10.62
C PRO A 63 -5.23 -5.00 -11.25
N GLU A 64 -4.38 -4.18 -11.90
CA GLU A 64 -3.18 -4.66 -12.59
C GLU A 64 -2.12 -5.12 -11.58
N ARG A 65 -1.85 -4.33 -10.52
CA ARG A 65 -0.96 -4.76 -9.42
C ARG A 65 -1.48 -5.99 -8.71
N SER A 66 -2.79 -6.08 -8.48
CA SER A 66 -3.41 -7.25 -7.85
C SER A 66 -3.23 -8.51 -8.69
N GLU A 67 -3.51 -8.46 -9.99
CA GLU A 67 -3.35 -9.60 -10.91
C GLU A 67 -1.88 -10.05 -10.98
N ARG A 68 -0.93 -9.11 -11.07
CA ARG A 68 0.50 -9.41 -11.08
C ARG A 68 0.97 -10.06 -9.77
N LEU A 69 0.48 -9.60 -8.62
CA LEU A 69 0.79 -10.22 -7.33
C LEU A 69 0.19 -11.62 -7.22
N GLN A 70 -1.04 -11.82 -7.71
CA GLN A 70 -1.66 -13.15 -7.74
C GLN A 70 -0.84 -14.15 -8.57
N LEU A 71 -0.42 -13.76 -9.77
CA LEU A 71 0.44 -14.58 -10.61
C LEU A 71 1.76 -14.93 -9.91
N ALA A 72 2.42 -13.94 -9.30
CA ALA A 72 3.65 -14.17 -8.55
C ALA A 72 3.45 -15.11 -7.34
N GLY A 73 2.32 -15.00 -6.63
CA GLY A 73 1.97 -15.89 -5.53
C GLY A 73 1.73 -17.33 -5.97
N ARG A 74 1.02 -17.52 -7.09
CA ARG A 74 0.81 -18.85 -7.71
C ARG A 74 2.11 -19.50 -8.15
N ASP A 75 2.96 -18.73 -8.83
CA ASP A 75 4.29 -19.18 -9.26
C ASP A 75 5.15 -19.59 -8.06
N ALA A 76 5.07 -18.84 -6.95
CA ALA A 76 5.81 -19.13 -5.72
C ALA A 76 5.40 -20.46 -5.07
N LEU A 77 4.14 -20.88 -5.21
CA LEU A 77 3.66 -22.19 -4.77
C LEU A 77 3.88 -23.30 -5.81
N SER A 78 4.36 -22.96 -7.02
CA SER A 78 4.37 -23.87 -8.18
C SER A 78 2.98 -24.43 -8.53
N GLU A 79 1.92 -23.67 -8.22
CA GLU A 79 0.52 -24.05 -8.42
C GLU A 79 -0.12 -23.24 -9.54
N VAL A 80 -0.19 -23.83 -10.74
CA VAL A 80 -0.68 -23.14 -11.94
C VAL A 80 -2.20 -23.27 -12.13
N GLU A 81 -2.82 -24.35 -11.62
CA GLU A 81 -4.25 -24.66 -11.89
C GLU A 81 -5.07 -25.15 -10.67
N SER A 82 -4.45 -25.31 -9.50
CA SER A 82 -5.13 -25.80 -8.29
C SER A 82 -5.90 -24.70 -7.53
N GLN A 83 -6.95 -25.13 -6.83
CA GLN A 83 -7.60 -24.34 -5.79
C GLN A 83 -6.60 -24.15 -4.64
N ILE A 84 -6.34 -22.89 -4.29
CA ILE A 84 -5.49 -22.54 -3.15
C ILE A 84 -6.44 -22.32 -1.96
N CYS A 85 -6.40 -23.24 -1.00
CA CYS A 85 -7.16 -23.16 0.24
C CYS A 85 -6.18 -22.87 1.38
N ILE A 86 -6.34 -21.71 2.03
CA ILE A 86 -5.51 -21.27 3.15
C ILE A 86 -6.31 -21.45 4.43
N ALA A 87 -5.76 -22.23 5.36
CA ALA A 87 -6.23 -22.32 6.73
C ALA A 87 -5.11 -21.84 7.65
N GLU A 88 -5.38 -20.75 8.37
CA GLU A 88 -4.47 -20.18 9.35
C GLU A 88 -4.57 -20.92 10.68
N ASP A 89 -3.43 -21.22 11.31
CA ASP A 89 -3.38 -21.74 12.67
C ASP A 89 -3.49 -20.62 13.73
N ASP A 90 -3.38 -20.98 15.01
CA ASP A 90 -3.47 -20.04 16.14
C ASP A 90 -2.22 -19.16 16.33
N GLU A 91 -1.16 -19.42 15.56
CA GLU A 91 0.09 -18.65 15.54
C GLU A 91 0.21 -17.77 14.29
N GLY A 92 -0.76 -17.82 13.37
CA GLY A 92 -0.73 -17.05 12.12
C GLY A 92 0.06 -17.71 11.00
N ASN A 93 0.47 -18.97 11.16
CA ASN A 93 1.09 -19.74 10.10
C ASN A 93 0.05 -20.28 9.14
N TRP A 94 0.45 -20.39 7.89
CA TRP A 94 -0.31 -21.09 6.87
C TRP A 94 0.46 -22.35 6.50
N ASN A 95 -0.21 -23.37 5.98
CA ASN A 95 0.43 -24.59 5.48
C ASN A 95 1.16 -24.35 4.14
N ILE A 96 2.01 -23.31 4.06
CA ILE A 96 2.78 -22.89 2.89
C ILE A 96 4.27 -22.73 3.27
N PRO A 97 5.20 -22.67 2.31
CA PRO A 97 6.63 -22.54 2.62
C PRO A 97 7.00 -21.24 3.35
N ASP A 98 7.75 -21.35 4.45
CA ASP A 98 8.18 -20.23 5.32
C ASP A 98 9.18 -19.22 4.70
N ARG A 99 9.55 -19.39 3.41
CA ARG A 99 10.62 -18.60 2.76
C ARG A 99 10.13 -17.60 1.72
N LEU A 100 8.84 -17.34 1.67
CA LEU A 100 8.28 -16.35 0.76
C LEU A 100 8.48 -14.94 1.31
N ASP A 101 8.89 -13.99 0.46
CA ASP A 101 8.87 -12.58 0.85
C ASP A 101 7.43 -12.08 1.03
N SER A 102 7.26 -10.97 1.74
CA SER A 102 5.94 -10.47 2.13
C SER A 102 5.01 -10.22 0.94
N TRP A 103 5.54 -9.77 -0.20
CA TRP A 103 4.75 -9.53 -1.41
C TRP A 103 4.31 -10.84 -2.06
N TRP A 104 5.16 -11.86 -2.09
CA TRP A 104 4.76 -13.20 -2.55
C TRP A 104 3.71 -13.83 -1.64
N VAL A 105 3.86 -13.72 -0.32
CA VAL A 105 2.85 -14.20 0.63
C VAL A 105 1.49 -13.51 0.40
N THR A 106 1.51 -12.19 0.18
CA THR A 106 0.28 -11.45 -0.14
C THR A 106 -0.31 -11.89 -1.47
N GLY A 107 0.53 -12.16 -2.48
CA GLY A 107 0.12 -12.75 -3.75
C GLY A 107 -0.58 -14.10 -3.58
N VAL A 108 -0.07 -14.96 -2.70
CA VAL A 108 -0.69 -16.24 -2.34
C VAL A 108 -2.07 -16.01 -1.71
N ALA A 109 -2.17 -15.08 -0.77
CA ALA A 109 -3.43 -14.72 -0.11
C ALA A 109 -4.49 -14.23 -1.11
N LEU A 110 -4.09 -13.32 -2.02
CA LEU A 110 -4.96 -12.78 -3.07
C LEU A 110 -5.41 -13.86 -4.07
N SER A 111 -4.62 -14.92 -4.25
CA SER A 111 -4.91 -16.02 -5.18
C SER A 111 -5.76 -17.12 -4.57
N ALA A 112 -5.97 -17.08 -3.25
CA ALA A 112 -6.70 -18.09 -2.51
C ALA A 112 -8.16 -18.12 -2.94
N THR A 113 -8.65 -19.31 -3.27
CA THR A 113 -10.08 -19.53 -3.49
C THR A 113 -10.85 -19.57 -2.18
N GLU A 114 -10.17 -19.94 -1.10
CA GLU A 114 -10.70 -19.94 0.26
C GLU A 114 -9.60 -19.52 1.22
N PHE A 115 -9.92 -18.60 2.13
CA PHE A 115 -9.05 -18.17 3.22
C PHE A 115 -9.85 -18.24 4.52
N VAL A 116 -9.39 -19.06 5.46
CA VAL A 116 -9.97 -19.18 6.81
C VAL A 116 -8.95 -18.65 7.81
N GLY A 117 -9.24 -17.47 8.37
CA GLY A 117 -8.46 -16.87 9.45
C GLY A 117 -8.91 -17.36 10.83
N THR A 118 -7.95 -17.58 11.72
CA THR A 118 -8.12 -17.98 13.12
C THR A 118 -7.67 -16.88 14.07
N THR A 119 -6.59 -16.15 13.73
CA THR A 119 -6.12 -15.00 14.51
C THR A 119 -6.97 -13.77 14.23
N THR A 120 -6.91 -12.74 15.09
CA THR A 120 -7.64 -11.47 14.85
C THR A 120 -7.24 -10.83 13.53
N THR A 121 -5.93 -10.79 13.24
CA THR A 121 -5.37 -10.30 11.98
C THR A 121 -5.79 -11.15 10.79
N GLY A 122 -5.72 -12.47 10.91
CA GLY A 122 -6.10 -13.38 9.83
C GLY A 122 -7.59 -13.32 9.50
N ILE A 123 -8.46 -13.17 10.52
CA ILE A 123 -9.89 -12.91 10.31
C ILE A 123 -10.08 -11.60 9.55
N ALA A 124 -9.42 -10.51 9.97
CA ALA A 124 -9.51 -9.22 9.29
C ALA A 124 -9.04 -9.29 7.82
N ILE A 125 -7.96 -10.04 7.54
CA ILE A 125 -7.48 -10.29 6.18
C ILE A 125 -8.51 -11.09 5.39
N ALA A 126 -9.02 -12.20 5.92
CA ALA A 126 -10.04 -13.03 5.27
C ALA A 126 -11.28 -12.21 4.88
N GLU A 127 -11.75 -11.40 5.82
CA GLU A 127 -12.89 -10.50 5.63
C GLU A 127 -12.64 -9.46 4.55
N THR A 128 -11.43 -8.91 4.48
CA THR A 128 -11.02 -7.91 3.49
C THR A 128 -10.91 -8.53 2.10
N LEU A 129 -10.31 -9.72 2.00
CA LEU A 129 -10.15 -10.45 0.73
C LEU A 129 -11.51 -10.92 0.16
N ALA A 130 -12.50 -11.17 1.01
CA ALA A 130 -13.85 -11.55 0.59
C ALA A 130 -14.66 -10.40 -0.04
N ILE A 131 -14.19 -9.15 0.03
CA ILE A 131 -14.88 -7.99 -0.55
C ILE A 131 -14.77 -8.02 -2.08
N SER A 132 -15.88 -8.34 -2.74
CA SER A 132 -15.96 -8.35 -4.20
C SER A 132 -16.42 -7.02 -4.79
N ASN A 133 -17.18 -6.23 -4.04
CA ASN A 133 -17.67 -4.92 -4.47
C ASN A 133 -17.09 -3.78 -3.61
N ARG A 134 -16.26 -2.96 -4.25
CA ARG A 134 -15.57 -1.83 -3.59
C ARG A 134 -16.48 -0.68 -3.17
N THR A 135 -17.76 -0.68 -3.58
CA THR A 135 -18.75 0.34 -3.19
C THR A 135 -19.54 -0.03 -1.93
N GLU A 136 -19.32 -1.23 -1.38
CA GLU A 136 -19.97 -1.65 -0.14
C GLU A 136 -19.51 -0.80 1.04
N GLN A 137 -20.43 -0.51 1.97
CA GLN A 137 -20.16 0.29 3.17
C GLN A 137 -18.98 -0.27 3.98
N ARG A 138 -18.87 -1.60 4.07
CA ARG A 138 -17.76 -2.28 4.75
C ARG A 138 -16.39 -1.95 4.14
N CYS A 139 -16.31 -1.86 2.81
CA CYS A 139 -15.09 -1.48 2.10
C CYS A 139 -14.68 -0.05 2.50
N ILE A 140 -15.65 0.87 2.52
CA ILE A 140 -15.43 2.27 2.91
C ILE A 140 -14.91 2.33 4.35
N GLU A 141 -15.54 1.62 5.29
CA GLU A 141 -15.13 1.60 6.69
C GLU A 141 -13.70 1.06 6.89
N LEU A 142 -13.32 0.00 6.19
CA LEU A 142 -11.96 -0.54 6.24
C LEU A 142 -10.94 0.44 5.65
N LEU A 143 -11.27 1.09 4.53
CA LEU A 143 -10.42 2.11 3.92
C LEU A 143 -10.23 3.34 4.82
N GLU A 144 -11.28 3.76 5.53
CA GLU A 144 -11.24 4.88 6.48
C GLU A 144 -10.40 4.53 7.71
N LYS A 145 -10.54 3.31 8.26
CA LYS A 145 -9.69 2.84 9.37
C LYS A 145 -8.21 2.80 8.97
N SER A 146 -7.93 2.19 7.82
CA SER A 146 -6.57 2.09 7.28
C SER A 146 -5.96 3.47 6.99
N GLN A 147 -6.76 4.41 6.47
CA GLN A 147 -6.31 5.77 6.26
C GLN A 147 -6.02 6.50 7.58
N ARG A 148 -6.89 6.34 8.59
CA ARG A 148 -6.67 6.95 9.91
C ARG A 148 -5.38 6.44 10.54
N TRP A 149 -5.21 5.11 10.58
CA TRP A 149 -3.98 4.49 11.06
C TRP A 149 -2.75 5.03 10.33
N ALA A 150 -2.77 5.07 8.99
CA ALA A 150 -1.64 5.55 8.20
C ALA A 150 -1.31 7.03 8.49
N MET A 151 -2.32 7.88 8.64
CA MET A 151 -2.13 9.30 8.99
C MET A 151 -1.49 9.48 10.37
N GLU A 152 -1.86 8.67 11.36
CA GLU A 152 -1.24 8.70 12.69
C GLU A 152 0.26 8.36 12.61
N GLN A 153 0.63 7.33 11.85
CA GLN A 153 2.04 6.97 11.65
C GLN A 153 2.84 8.08 10.94
N ILE A 154 2.23 8.75 9.95
CA ILE A 154 2.85 9.88 9.23
C ILE A 154 3.03 11.07 10.16
N ASP A 155 2.03 11.42 10.97
CA ASP A 155 2.10 12.53 11.92
C ASP A 155 3.22 12.31 12.95
N ASP A 156 3.38 11.07 13.43
CA ASP A 156 4.45 10.72 14.36
C ASP A 156 5.83 10.77 13.68
N LEU A 157 5.96 10.30 12.43
CA LEU A 157 7.17 10.47 11.63
C LEU A 157 7.53 11.95 11.48
N LEU A 158 6.57 12.80 11.11
CA LEU A 158 6.79 14.23 10.90
C LEU A 158 7.22 14.90 12.22
N ARG A 159 6.58 14.57 13.34
CA ARG A 159 6.94 15.09 14.67
C ARG A 159 8.36 14.66 15.08
N ALA A 160 8.70 13.39 14.89
CA ALA A 160 10.02 12.86 15.19
C ALA A 160 11.10 13.50 14.30
N THR A 161 10.82 13.68 13.00
CA THR A 161 11.75 14.29 12.05
C THR A 161 11.92 15.78 12.31
N ALA A 162 10.84 16.51 12.64
CA ALA A 162 10.93 17.93 12.99
C ALA A 162 11.85 18.17 14.19
N THR A 163 11.85 17.23 15.14
CA THR A 163 12.67 17.30 16.34
C THR A 163 14.14 16.93 16.08
N SER A 164 14.37 15.88 15.29
CA SER A 164 15.71 15.31 15.08
C SER A 164 16.47 15.94 13.91
N ASN A 165 15.78 16.23 12.80
CA ASN A 165 16.37 16.79 11.59
C ASN A 165 15.34 17.61 10.77
N PRO A 166 15.03 18.85 11.19
CA PRO A 166 14.02 19.69 10.52
C PRO A 166 14.40 20.08 9.09
N ARG A 167 15.68 19.96 8.70
CA ARG A 167 16.12 20.26 7.33
C ARG A 167 15.53 19.28 6.31
N ILE A 168 15.44 17.99 6.67
CA ILE A 168 14.80 16.98 5.81
C ILE A 168 13.35 17.36 5.49
N LEU A 169 12.62 17.87 6.49
CA LEU A 169 11.24 18.34 6.27
C LEU A 169 11.19 19.56 5.35
N ALA A 170 12.06 20.55 5.58
CA ALA A 170 12.13 21.74 4.73
C ALA A 170 12.44 21.37 3.27
N ASP A 171 13.43 20.50 3.06
CA ASP A 171 13.82 20.03 1.72
C ASP A 171 12.69 19.23 1.05
N THR A 172 11.99 18.39 1.81
CA THR A 172 10.82 17.64 1.30
C THR A 172 9.69 18.59 0.88
N LEU A 173 9.36 19.59 1.70
CA LEU A 173 8.34 20.59 1.39
C LEU A 173 8.71 21.43 0.18
N LEU A 174 9.99 21.83 0.05
CA LEU A 174 10.51 22.54 -1.12
C LEU A 174 10.39 21.70 -2.40
N SER A 175 10.77 20.42 -2.33
CA SER A 175 10.64 19.49 -3.45
C SER A 175 9.18 19.37 -3.90
N LEU A 176 8.27 19.15 -2.94
CA LEU A 176 6.84 19.04 -3.22
C LEU A 176 6.25 20.32 -3.82
N SER A 177 6.65 21.49 -3.32
CA SER A 177 6.22 22.77 -3.88
C SER A 177 6.65 22.93 -5.33
N SER A 178 7.90 22.58 -5.64
CA SER A 178 8.44 22.66 -7.00
C SER A 178 7.77 21.69 -7.96
N GLU A 179 7.43 20.48 -7.51
CA GLU A 179 6.68 19.49 -8.29
C GLU A 179 5.28 19.99 -8.65
N VAL A 180 4.58 20.62 -7.68
CA VAL A 180 3.25 21.20 -7.90
C VAL A 180 3.29 22.36 -8.90
N GLU A 181 4.28 23.26 -8.77
CA GLU A 181 4.47 24.37 -9.72
C GLU A 181 4.72 23.86 -11.14
N THR A 182 5.61 22.86 -11.28
CA THR A 182 5.94 22.26 -12.59
C THR A 182 4.71 21.61 -13.24
N LEU A 183 3.87 20.93 -12.45
CA LEU A 183 2.63 20.33 -12.93
C LEU A 183 1.62 21.40 -13.39
N ALA A 184 1.47 22.47 -12.63
CA ALA A 184 0.59 23.58 -12.96
C ALA A 184 1.00 24.27 -14.28
N ASP A 185 2.30 24.54 -14.44
CA ASP A 185 2.85 25.13 -15.67
C ASP A 185 2.63 24.22 -16.88
N THR A 186 2.87 22.91 -16.72
CA THR A 186 2.64 21.92 -17.78
C THR A 186 1.16 21.89 -18.19
N HIS A 187 0.24 21.94 -17.22
CA HIS A 187 -1.19 21.98 -17.50
C HIS A 187 -1.60 23.28 -18.22
N ALA A 188 -1.06 24.43 -17.82
CA ALA A 188 -1.31 25.71 -18.48
C ALA A 188 -0.86 25.69 -19.95
N ILE A 189 0.32 25.13 -20.24
CA ILE A 189 0.84 24.97 -21.61
C ILE A 189 -0.08 24.07 -22.45
N LEU A 190 -0.50 22.92 -21.90
CA LEU A 190 -1.40 22.01 -22.60
C LEU A 190 -2.75 22.67 -22.90
N ARG A 191 -3.32 23.38 -21.93
CA ARG A 191 -4.57 24.12 -22.11
C ARG A 191 -4.44 25.21 -23.18
N ALA A 192 -3.35 25.97 -23.19
CA ALA A 192 -3.10 26.99 -24.21
C ALA A 192 -2.99 26.39 -25.61
N ARG A 193 -2.33 25.22 -25.74
CA ARG A 193 -2.28 24.47 -27.01
C ARG A 193 -3.65 24.01 -27.46
N TYR A 194 -4.44 23.39 -26.57
CA TYR A 194 -5.79 22.96 -26.91
C TYR A 194 -6.68 24.14 -27.33
N GLN A 195 -6.56 25.29 -26.68
CA GLN A 195 -7.31 26.48 -27.08
C GLN A 195 -6.88 26.96 -28.48
N ALA A 196 -5.57 27.02 -28.76
CA ALA A 196 -5.06 27.41 -30.07
C ALA A 196 -5.52 26.43 -31.18
N ASP A 197 -5.57 25.13 -30.90
CA ASP A 197 -6.07 24.12 -31.83
C ASP A 197 -7.58 24.31 -32.10
N ILE A 198 -8.38 24.60 -31.07
CA ILE A 198 -9.82 24.89 -31.19
C ILE A 198 -10.05 26.16 -32.03
N ASP A 199 -9.30 27.22 -31.77
CA ASP A 199 -9.41 28.49 -32.49
C ASP A 199 -9.05 28.30 -33.97
N THR A 200 -7.97 27.54 -34.25
CA THR A 200 -7.57 27.18 -35.62
C THR A 200 -8.66 26.40 -36.35
N ILE A 201 -9.27 25.39 -35.71
CA ILE A 201 -10.36 24.62 -36.32
C ILE A 201 -11.59 25.51 -36.58
N SER A 202 -11.88 26.43 -35.67
CA SER A 202 -13.03 27.35 -35.78
C SER A 202 -12.86 28.39 -36.89
N GLU A 203 -11.64 28.79 -37.22
CA GLU A 203 -11.34 29.68 -38.35
C GLU A 203 -11.46 29.00 -39.73
N HIS A 204 -11.41 27.66 -39.77
CA HIS A 204 -11.49 26.87 -41.00
C HIS A 204 -12.88 26.24 -41.24
N LEU A 205 -13.89 26.59 -40.43
CA LEU A 205 -15.30 26.23 -40.56
C LEU A 205 -16.13 27.43 -41.06
#